data_AF-A0A257NNN3-F1
#
_entry.id   AF-A0A257NNN3-F1
#
_cell.length_a   1.000
_cell.length_b   1.000
_cell.length_c   1.000
_cell.angle_alpha   90.00
_cell.angle_beta   90.00
_cell.angle_gamma   90.00
#
_symmetry.space_group_name_H-M   'P 1'
#
loop_
_entity.id
_entity.type
_entity.pdbx_description
1 polymer ?
#
loop_
_entity_poly.entity_id
_entity_poly.type
_entity_poly.pdbx_seq_one_letter_code
_entity_poly.pdbx_strand_id
1 'polypeptide(L)'
;RKESMKITRDQLQEYFETPLPSVEMLVDAFTFHAFEIDSVEGDLLDVKILPNRAADCATPEGVAHELAAILDLPLKSAAVLNYDSAPTVAVTVAGVNAILGSDFSREEFLGVFRRLQFRVEEGGDGFNVVAPAQRTDVLILEDVAEEVGRMLGYDRIVSKELPGLAETPDQARFRGIEKVKDFLVERGFTEISTQSFAKKGYIELANPMDKTHPFLRTNLDDNMKAALERAKQYAPLVLSPGQKPKLFEMGAVFTEDGERLVLKTSEPVSDLPEIKDAPEYVSVQYELGPYKPFSLYPFITRDIAPSDVHVGDIVMYQRGRAHILHRVIEKRADGTFIFKG
;
A
#
# COMPACT_ATOMS: atom_id res chain seq x y z
N ARG A 1 6.99 12.35 -17.58
CA ARG A 1 7.22 12.88 -16.20
C ARG A 1 6.05 12.41 -15.33
N LYS A 2 5.82 12.95 -14.13
CA LYS A 2 4.42 13.05 -13.65
C LYS A 2 3.82 14.20 -14.46
N GLU A 3 2.83 13.91 -15.28
CA GLU A 3 2.15 14.89 -16.13
C GLU A 3 0.72 15.03 -15.60
N SER A 4 0.52 16.01 -14.72
CA SER A 4 -0.81 16.42 -14.29
C SER A 4 -1.27 17.60 -15.16
N MET A 5 -2.58 17.63 -15.44
CA MET A 5 -3.22 18.65 -16.25
C MET A 5 -4.03 19.57 -15.35
N LYS A 6 -3.56 20.81 -15.22
CA LYS A 6 -4.32 21.89 -14.60
C LYS A 6 -5.32 22.45 -15.61
N ILE A 7 -6.60 22.20 -15.38
CA ILE A 7 -7.71 22.59 -16.26
C ILE A 7 -8.91 23.04 -15.41
N THR A 8 -9.58 24.12 -15.79
CA THR A 8 -10.80 24.54 -15.08
C THR A 8 -12.05 23.86 -15.64
N ARG A 9 -13.10 23.73 -14.83
CA ARG A 9 -14.41 23.28 -15.29
C ARG A 9 -14.95 24.19 -16.40
N ASP A 10 -14.77 25.51 -16.30
CA ASP A 10 -15.18 26.43 -17.37
C ASP A 10 -14.39 26.23 -18.67
N GLN A 11 -13.11 25.81 -18.61
CA GLN A 11 -12.37 25.37 -19.80
C GLN A 11 -12.91 24.04 -20.38
N LEU A 12 -13.27 23.08 -19.52
CA LEU A 12 -13.94 21.85 -19.96
C LEU A 12 -15.29 22.18 -20.62
N GLN A 13 -16.05 23.14 -20.10
CA GLN A 13 -17.35 23.58 -20.64
C GLN A 13 -17.27 24.10 -22.09
N GLU A 14 -16.09 24.52 -22.56
CA GLU A 14 -15.87 24.87 -23.97
C GLU A 14 -16.11 23.69 -24.92
N TYR A 15 -16.02 22.44 -24.45
CA TYR A 15 -16.18 21.23 -25.27
C TYR A 15 -17.62 20.65 -25.30
N PHE A 16 -18.49 20.98 -24.32
CA PHE A 16 -19.80 20.34 -24.14
C PHE A 16 -20.98 21.21 -24.58
N GLU A 17 -21.96 20.62 -25.28
CA GLU A 17 -23.22 21.31 -25.62
C GLU A 17 -24.08 21.59 -24.37
N THR A 18 -24.08 20.63 -23.43
CA THR A 18 -24.81 20.70 -22.16
C THR A 18 -23.98 21.39 -21.06
N PRO A 19 -24.62 22.09 -20.10
CA PRO A 19 -23.95 22.55 -18.90
C PRO A 19 -23.31 21.39 -18.11
N LEU A 20 -22.03 21.51 -17.77
CA LEU A 20 -21.34 20.57 -16.90
C LEU A 20 -21.82 20.69 -15.44
N PRO A 21 -21.80 19.59 -14.67
CA PRO A 21 -22.19 19.58 -13.25
C PRO A 21 -21.18 20.37 -12.38
N SER A 22 -21.34 20.34 -11.05
CA SER A 22 -20.42 21.05 -10.14
C SER A 22 -19.01 20.47 -10.19
N VAL A 23 -18.03 21.24 -9.71
CA VAL A 23 -16.63 20.78 -9.61
C VAL A 23 -16.53 19.53 -8.73
N GLU A 24 -17.33 19.41 -7.66
CA GLU A 24 -17.35 18.21 -6.82
C GLU A 24 -17.78 16.97 -7.62
N MET A 25 -18.87 17.08 -8.40
CA MET A 25 -19.34 15.99 -9.25
C MET A 25 -18.36 15.63 -10.37
N LEU A 26 -17.56 16.58 -10.86
CA LEU A 26 -16.48 16.31 -11.82
C LEU A 26 -15.29 15.60 -11.16
N VAL A 27 -14.95 15.97 -9.92
CA VAL A 27 -13.92 15.28 -9.13
C VAL A 27 -14.33 13.84 -8.86
N ASP A 28 -15.58 13.60 -8.44
CA ASP A 28 -16.13 12.25 -8.27
C ASP A 28 -16.10 11.47 -9.60
N ALA A 29 -16.61 12.06 -10.68
CA ALA A 29 -16.66 11.44 -12.00
C ALA A 29 -15.26 11.02 -12.51
N PHE A 30 -14.24 11.85 -12.36
CA PHE A 30 -12.87 11.44 -12.68
C PHE A 30 -12.35 10.38 -11.71
N THR A 31 -12.50 10.58 -10.41
CA THR A 31 -11.89 9.72 -9.36
C THR A 31 -12.42 8.28 -9.39
N PHE A 32 -13.71 8.09 -9.64
CA PHE A 32 -14.32 6.74 -9.68
C PHE A 32 -14.18 6.02 -11.02
N HIS A 33 -13.90 6.74 -12.12
CA HIS A 33 -13.98 6.16 -13.47
C HIS A 33 -12.71 6.28 -14.34
N ALA A 34 -11.78 7.23 -14.11
CA ALA A 34 -10.59 7.37 -14.98
C ALA A 34 -9.31 7.98 -14.34
N PHE A 35 -9.40 9.06 -13.56
CA PHE A 35 -8.23 9.84 -13.11
C PHE A 35 -8.33 10.27 -11.65
N GLU A 36 -7.22 10.14 -10.93
CA GLU A 36 -7.02 10.76 -9.62
C GLU A 36 -6.86 12.28 -9.77
N ILE A 37 -7.45 13.05 -8.85
CA ILE A 37 -7.30 14.51 -8.79
C ILE A 37 -6.29 14.85 -7.69
N ASP A 38 -5.14 15.43 -8.08
CA ASP A 38 -4.06 15.80 -7.16
C ASP A 38 -4.45 16.99 -6.25
N SER A 39 -5.19 17.96 -6.78
CA SER A 39 -5.75 19.08 -6.02
C SER A 39 -6.93 19.75 -6.74
N VAL A 40 -7.70 20.55 -5.98
CA VAL A 40 -8.80 21.40 -6.48
C VAL A 40 -8.64 22.80 -5.90
N GLU A 41 -8.66 23.83 -6.75
CA GLU A 41 -8.50 25.24 -6.38
C GLU A 41 -9.62 26.08 -7.01
N GLY A 42 -10.78 26.10 -6.36
CA GLY A 42 -11.97 26.77 -6.88
C GLY A 42 -12.57 26.03 -8.07
N ASP A 43 -12.46 26.61 -9.27
CA ASP A 43 -12.90 25.98 -10.53
C ASP A 43 -11.79 25.14 -11.18
N LEU A 44 -10.54 25.21 -10.69
CA LEU A 44 -9.38 24.51 -11.24
C LEU A 44 -9.23 23.10 -10.65
N LEU A 45 -9.11 22.10 -11.52
CA LEU A 45 -8.76 20.71 -11.19
C LEU A 45 -7.31 20.43 -11.62
N ASP A 46 -6.55 19.68 -10.83
CA ASP A 46 -5.23 19.14 -11.20
C ASP A 46 -5.35 17.63 -11.49
N VAL A 47 -5.65 17.30 -12.75
CA VAL A 47 -5.99 15.93 -13.19
C VAL A 47 -4.72 15.12 -13.43
N LYS A 48 -4.51 14.01 -12.71
CA LYS A 48 -3.29 13.20 -12.79
C LYS A 48 -3.33 12.23 -13.97
N ILE A 49 -2.81 12.63 -15.13
CA ILE A 49 -2.76 11.76 -16.31
C ILE A 49 -1.67 10.70 -16.11
N LEU A 50 -2.06 9.43 -16.28
CA LEU A 50 -1.15 8.29 -16.17
C LEU A 50 -0.37 8.08 -17.48
N PRO A 51 0.86 7.52 -17.46
CA PRO A 51 1.68 7.39 -18.67
C PRO A 51 1.04 6.57 -19.80
N ASN A 52 0.17 5.60 -19.49
CA ASN A 52 -0.62 4.85 -20.49
C ASN A 52 -1.76 5.67 -21.10
N ARG A 53 -2.26 6.68 -20.37
CA ARG A 53 -3.32 7.61 -20.81
C ARG A 53 -2.78 8.93 -21.38
N ALA A 54 -1.47 9.01 -21.64
CA ALA A 54 -0.84 10.20 -22.20
C ALA A 54 -1.02 10.30 -23.74
N ALA A 55 -1.32 9.18 -24.42
CA ALA A 55 -1.51 9.15 -25.87
C ALA A 55 -2.89 9.68 -26.31
N ASP A 56 -3.89 9.59 -25.43
CA ASP A 56 -5.27 10.01 -25.64
C ASP A 56 -5.68 11.21 -24.76
N CYS A 57 -5.24 11.26 -23.49
CA CYS A 57 -5.72 12.25 -22.51
C CYS A 57 -4.67 13.28 -22.04
N ALA A 58 -3.54 13.46 -22.75
CA ALA A 58 -2.60 14.56 -22.47
C ALA A 58 -3.05 15.95 -22.98
N THR A 59 -4.25 16.08 -23.56
CA THR A 59 -4.83 17.35 -23.99
C THR A 59 -6.18 17.63 -23.30
N PRO A 60 -6.58 18.92 -23.14
CA PRO A 60 -7.91 19.29 -22.65
C PRO A 60 -9.06 18.63 -23.42
N GLU A 61 -8.90 18.47 -24.73
CA GLU A 61 -9.84 17.76 -25.60
C GLU A 61 -9.95 16.27 -25.24
N GLY A 62 -8.82 15.60 -24.99
CA GLY A 62 -8.80 14.19 -24.56
C GLY A 62 -9.46 13.98 -23.20
N VAL A 63 -9.18 14.85 -22.23
CA VAL A 63 -9.83 14.83 -20.90
C VAL A 63 -11.33 15.13 -21.01
N ALA A 64 -11.73 16.04 -21.90
CA ALA A 64 -13.15 16.28 -22.20
C ALA A 64 -13.82 15.07 -22.88
N HIS A 65 -13.11 14.34 -23.75
CA HIS A 65 -13.59 13.11 -24.37
C HIS A 65 -13.83 11.99 -23.35
N GLU A 66 -12.88 11.74 -22.44
CA GLU A 66 -13.06 10.78 -21.36
C GLU A 66 -14.22 11.21 -20.42
N LEU A 67 -14.29 12.49 -20.05
CA LEU A 67 -15.40 13.02 -19.24
C LEU A 67 -16.77 12.89 -19.93
N ALA A 68 -16.84 13.10 -21.25
CA ALA A 68 -18.05 12.91 -22.04
C ALA A 68 -18.50 11.45 -22.08
N ALA A 69 -17.55 10.51 -22.19
CA ALA A 69 -17.83 9.11 -22.03
C ALA A 69 -18.39 8.83 -20.62
N ILE A 70 -17.70 9.26 -19.57
CA ILE A 70 -18.09 9.01 -18.16
C ILE A 70 -19.50 9.53 -17.87
N LEU A 71 -19.84 10.75 -18.30
CA LEU A 71 -21.15 11.37 -18.04
C LEU A 71 -22.24 11.07 -19.08
N ASP A 72 -21.94 10.35 -20.18
CA ASP A 72 -22.81 10.14 -21.37
C ASP A 72 -23.36 11.48 -21.93
N LEU A 73 -22.49 12.50 -22.00
CA LEU A 73 -22.83 13.87 -22.43
C LEU A 73 -22.35 14.20 -23.85
N PRO A 74 -23.10 15.01 -24.63
CA PRO A 74 -22.71 15.41 -25.98
C PRO A 74 -21.62 16.48 -26.01
N LEU A 75 -20.57 16.19 -26.79
CA LEU A 75 -19.53 17.14 -27.19
C LEU A 75 -19.98 17.96 -28.41
N LYS A 76 -19.57 19.24 -28.48
CA LYS A 76 -19.85 20.15 -29.60
C LYS A 76 -19.20 19.71 -30.92
N SER A 77 -18.17 18.87 -30.84
CA SER A 77 -17.44 18.31 -31.96
C SER A 77 -16.95 16.91 -31.61
N ALA A 78 -17.17 15.93 -32.49
CA ALA A 78 -16.56 14.62 -32.36
C ALA A 78 -15.11 14.66 -32.87
N ALA A 79 -14.15 14.21 -32.04
CA ALA A 79 -12.77 14.00 -32.49
C ALA A 79 -12.69 13.07 -33.71
N VAL A 80 -11.72 13.35 -34.59
CA VAL A 80 -11.38 12.49 -35.73
C VAL A 80 -10.51 11.33 -35.22
N LEU A 81 -11.16 10.30 -34.69
CA LEU A 81 -10.50 9.13 -34.12
C LEU A 81 -9.89 8.23 -35.22
N ASN A 82 -8.65 7.81 -34.99
CA ASN A 82 -7.95 6.82 -35.81
C ASN A 82 -8.18 5.42 -35.24
N TYR A 83 -8.20 4.40 -36.09
CA TYR A 83 -8.28 2.98 -35.72
C TYR A 83 -7.33 2.13 -36.58
N ASP A 84 -6.55 2.75 -37.47
CA ASP A 84 -5.66 2.06 -38.39
C ASP A 84 -4.50 1.42 -37.61
N SER A 85 -4.31 0.11 -37.81
CA SER A 85 -3.37 -0.73 -37.05
C SER A 85 -3.70 -0.94 -35.56
N ALA A 86 -4.86 -0.50 -35.06
CA ALA A 86 -5.34 -0.88 -33.73
C ALA A 86 -5.72 -2.38 -33.71
N PRO A 87 -5.47 -3.11 -32.61
CA PRO A 87 -5.81 -4.52 -32.51
C PRO A 87 -7.33 -4.74 -32.45
N THR A 88 -7.77 -5.92 -32.90
CA THR A 88 -9.14 -6.38 -32.73
C THR A 88 -9.20 -7.37 -31.57
N VAL A 89 -9.91 -6.99 -30.51
CA VAL A 89 -10.15 -7.84 -29.33
C VAL A 89 -11.46 -8.60 -29.53
N ALA A 90 -11.42 -9.92 -29.42
CA ALA A 90 -12.63 -10.75 -29.41
C ALA A 90 -13.21 -10.79 -27.99
N VAL A 91 -14.47 -10.37 -27.83
CA VAL A 91 -15.11 -10.12 -26.53
C VAL A 91 -16.45 -10.86 -26.45
N THR A 92 -16.70 -11.57 -25.35
CA THR A 92 -18.03 -12.11 -25.04
C THR A 92 -18.53 -11.54 -23.73
N VAL A 93 -19.86 -11.35 -23.62
CA VAL A 93 -20.50 -10.88 -22.38
C VAL A 93 -20.18 -11.82 -21.22
N ALA A 94 -20.22 -13.13 -21.46
CA ALA A 94 -19.87 -14.14 -20.47
C ALA A 94 -18.40 -14.08 -20.02
N GLY A 95 -17.45 -13.78 -20.92
CA GLY A 95 -16.02 -13.67 -20.58
C GLY A 95 -15.73 -12.49 -19.67
N VAL A 96 -16.21 -11.29 -20.03
CA VAL A 96 -16.02 -10.08 -19.21
C VAL A 96 -16.77 -10.18 -17.87
N ASN A 97 -18.00 -10.69 -17.86
CA ASN A 97 -18.73 -10.90 -16.59
C ASN A 97 -18.07 -11.96 -15.70
N ALA A 98 -17.34 -12.93 -16.27
CA ALA A 98 -16.54 -13.88 -15.49
C ALA A 98 -15.27 -13.24 -14.89
N ILE A 99 -14.63 -12.30 -15.59
CA ILE A 99 -13.47 -11.53 -15.09
C ILE A 99 -13.91 -10.57 -13.98
N LEU A 100 -14.98 -9.79 -14.22
CA LEU A 100 -15.50 -8.80 -13.28
C LEU A 100 -16.29 -9.44 -12.12
N GLY A 101 -16.78 -10.67 -12.29
CA GLY A 101 -17.72 -11.30 -11.37
C GLY A 101 -19.12 -10.65 -11.37
N SER A 102 -19.49 -9.93 -12.41
CA SER A 102 -20.76 -9.21 -12.57
C SER A 102 -21.79 -10.00 -13.39
N ASP A 103 -22.94 -9.39 -13.69
CA ASP A 103 -24.04 -9.91 -14.50
C ASP A 103 -24.55 -8.90 -15.56
N PHE A 104 -23.70 -7.95 -15.97
CA PHE A 104 -24.04 -6.88 -16.91
C PHE A 104 -24.54 -7.38 -18.27
N SER A 105 -25.51 -6.67 -18.87
CA SER A 105 -26.23 -7.04 -20.09
C SER A 105 -25.50 -6.70 -21.39
N ARG A 106 -25.91 -7.30 -22.52
CA ARG A 106 -25.33 -7.02 -23.85
C ARG A 106 -25.51 -5.54 -24.24
N GLU A 107 -26.65 -4.98 -23.85
CA GLU A 107 -27.07 -3.60 -24.07
C GLU A 107 -26.18 -2.61 -23.31
N GLU A 108 -25.74 -2.96 -22.10
CA GLU A 108 -24.80 -2.15 -21.31
C GLU A 108 -23.39 -2.16 -21.91
N PHE A 109 -22.91 -3.31 -22.40
CA PHE A 109 -21.63 -3.39 -23.12
C PHE A 109 -21.64 -2.49 -24.36
N LEU A 110 -22.68 -2.59 -25.19
CA LEU A 110 -22.86 -1.72 -26.36
C LEU A 110 -22.97 -0.23 -25.96
N GLY A 111 -23.58 0.06 -24.80
CA GLY A 111 -23.61 1.41 -24.21
C GLY A 111 -22.21 1.94 -23.85
N VAL A 112 -21.38 1.12 -23.20
CA VAL A 112 -19.98 1.45 -22.88
C VAL A 112 -19.15 1.64 -24.14
N PHE A 113 -19.19 0.69 -25.08
CA PHE A 113 -18.39 0.77 -26.31
C PHE A 113 -18.79 1.99 -27.16
N ARG A 114 -20.08 2.35 -27.19
CA ARG A 114 -20.54 3.62 -27.79
C ARG A 114 -19.95 4.85 -27.09
N ARG A 115 -20.02 4.91 -25.75
CA ARG A 115 -19.50 6.04 -24.93
C ARG A 115 -18.00 6.23 -25.11
N LEU A 116 -17.24 5.14 -25.11
CA LEU A 116 -15.78 5.13 -25.34
C LEU A 116 -15.37 5.26 -26.81
N GLN A 117 -16.34 5.35 -27.72
CA GLN A 117 -16.12 5.41 -29.18
C GLN A 117 -15.30 4.22 -29.72
N PHE A 118 -15.48 3.03 -29.15
CA PHE A 118 -14.91 1.80 -29.69
C PHE A 118 -15.72 1.34 -30.91
N ARG A 119 -15.05 0.89 -31.98
CA ARG A 119 -15.72 0.22 -33.10
C ARG A 119 -16.10 -1.19 -32.65
N VAL A 120 -17.31 -1.61 -33.01
CA VAL A 120 -17.86 -2.92 -32.66
C VAL A 120 -18.43 -3.57 -33.91
N GLU A 121 -17.96 -4.77 -34.23
CA GLU A 121 -18.65 -5.68 -35.16
C GLU A 121 -19.31 -6.79 -34.34
N GLU A 122 -20.64 -6.91 -34.42
CA GLU A 122 -21.37 -7.96 -33.72
C GLU A 122 -21.27 -9.30 -34.46
N GLY A 123 -20.95 -10.38 -33.75
CA GLY A 123 -20.78 -11.70 -34.35
C GLY A 123 -20.97 -12.84 -33.34
N GLY A 124 -21.80 -13.82 -33.70
CA GLY A 124 -22.09 -14.98 -32.85
C GLY A 124 -22.73 -14.59 -31.52
N ASP A 125 -22.14 -15.02 -30.42
CA ASP A 125 -22.49 -14.70 -29.04
C ASP A 125 -21.74 -13.48 -28.47
N GLY A 126 -20.86 -12.86 -29.25
CA GLY A 126 -19.93 -11.81 -28.80
C GLY A 126 -19.83 -10.60 -29.72
N PHE A 127 -18.64 -10.00 -29.68
CA PHE A 127 -18.25 -8.76 -30.34
C PHE A 127 -16.79 -8.87 -30.80
N ASN A 128 -16.46 -8.31 -31.96
CA ASN A 128 -15.09 -7.89 -32.28
C ASN A 128 -14.99 -6.39 -31.96
N VAL A 129 -14.10 -6.02 -31.05
CA VAL A 129 -13.97 -4.65 -30.53
C VAL A 129 -12.63 -4.07 -30.96
N VAL A 130 -12.63 -2.84 -31.47
CA VAL A 130 -11.43 -2.08 -31.86
C VAL A 130 -11.48 -0.71 -31.19
N ALA A 131 -10.62 -0.49 -30.20
CA ALA A 131 -10.45 0.81 -29.57
C ALA A 131 -9.76 1.81 -30.54
N PRO A 132 -9.91 3.14 -30.33
CA PRO A 132 -9.13 4.13 -31.06
C PRO A 132 -7.62 3.89 -30.89
N ALA A 133 -6.84 4.13 -31.94
CA ALA A 133 -5.40 3.85 -31.98
C ALA A 133 -4.56 4.63 -30.94
N GLN A 134 -5.13 5.68 -30.33
CA GLN A 134 -4.56 6.38 -29.18
C GLN A 134 -4.62 5.56 -27.88
N ARG A 135 -5.57 4.64 -27.73
CA ARG A 135 -5.68 3.69 -26.60
C ARG A 135 -4.73 2.51 -26.81
N THR A 136 -3.43 2.80 -26.77
CA THR A 136 -2.34 1.81 -26.90
C THR A 136 -2.28 0.79 -25.76
N ASP A 137 -3.13 0.97 -24.75
CA ASP A 137 -3.32 0.14 -23.58
C ASP A 137 -4.46 -0.91 -23.72
N VAL A 138 -5.33 -0.80 -24.73
CA VAL A 138 -6.45 -1.76 -24.93
C VAL A 138 -6.08 -2.78 -26.01
N LEU A 139 -5.56 -3.93 -25.57
CA LEU A 139 -4.92 -4.97 -26.40
C LEU A 139 -5.52 -6.37 -26.21
N ILE A 140 -6.07 -6.69 -25.03
CA ILE A 140 -6.61 -8.00 -24.64
C ILE A 140 -8.02 -7.89 -24.00
N LEU A 141 -8.64 -9.04 -23.69
CA LEU A 141 -10.00 -9.13 -23.16
C LEU A 141 -10.13 -8.46 -21.79
N GLU A 142 -9.08 -8.59 -20.98
CA GLU A 142 -8.96 -8.05 -19.63
C GLU A 142 -8.98 -6.51 -19.63
N ASP A 143 -8.32 -5.87 -20.60
CA ASP A 143 -8.34 -4.40 -20.75
C ASP A 143 -9.75 -3.92 -21.10
N VAL A 144 -10.46 -4.64 -21.99
CA VAL A 144 -11.86 -4.34 -22.32
C VAL A 144 -12.79 -4.63 -21.13
N ALA A 145 -12.44 -5.59 -20.26
CA ALA A 145 -13.16 -5.82 -19.01
C ALA A 145 -12.96 -4.67 -18.01
N GLU A 146 -11.76 -4.11 -17.89
CA GLU A 146 -11.51 -2.88 -17.11
C GLU A 146 -12.34 -1.71 -17.64
N GLU A 147 -12.36 -1.50 -18.96
CA GLU A 147 -13.19 -0.46 -19.60
C GLU A 147 -14.69 -0.64 -19.32
N VAL A 148 -15.23 -1.87 -19.37
CA VAL A 148 -16.63 -2.15 -19.01
C VAL A 148 -16.89 -1.94 -17.52
N GLY A 149 -16.01 -2.46 -16.65
CA GLY A 149 -16.13 -2.35 -15.20
C GLY A 149 -16.10 -0.90 -14.71
N ARG A 150 -15.11 -0.12 -15.15
CA ARG A 150 -15.00 1.29 -14.77
C ARG A 150 -16.15 2.13 -15.33
N MET A 151 -16.62 1.88 -16.55
CA MET A 151 -17.66 2.71 -17.20
C MET A 151 -19.09 2.40 -16.77
N LEU A 152 -19.34 1.23 -16.15
CA LEU A 152 -20.61 0.89 -15.52
C LEU A 152 -20.61 1.17 -14.01
N GLY A 153 -19.44 1.19 -13.37
CA GLY A 153 -19.26 1.43 -11.93
C GLY A 153 -18.90 0.16 -11.17
N TYR A 154 -17.75 0.16 -10.50
CA TYR A 154 -17.29 -0.97 -9.67
C TYR A 154 -18.16 -1.19 -8.42
N ASP A 155 -18.90 -0.17 -7.98
CA ASP A 155 -19.92 -0.24 -6.93
C ASP A 155 -21.06 -1.23 -7.26
N ARG A 156 -21.31 -1.46 -8.55
CA ARG A 156 -22.31 -2.42 -9.03
C ARG A 156 -21.84 -3.87 -8.97
N ILE A 157 -20.55 -4.12 -8.76
CA ILE A 157 -20.02 -5.48 -8.63
C ILE A 157 -20.30 -5.97 -7.22
N VAL A 158 -21.36 -6.78 -7.09
CA VAL A 158 -21.78 -7.36 -5.80
C VAL A 158 -20.65 -8.20 -5.21
N SER A 159 -20.16 -7.78 -4.04
CA SER A 159 -19.15 -8.53 -3.27
C SER A 159 -19.64 -9.95 -2.98
N LYS A 160 -18.79 -10.93 -3.31
CA LYS A 160 -19.04 -12.37 -3.12
C LYS A 160 -18.15 -12.90 -2.02
N GLU A 161 -18.67 -13.79 -1.18
CA GLU A 161 -17.86 -14.49 -0.19
C GLU A 161 -16.74 -15.25 -0.89
N LEU A 162 -15.50 -15.05 -0.44
CA LEU A 162 -14.36 -15.79 -0.95
C LEU A 162 -14.51 -17.28 -0.58
N PRO A 163 -14.19 -18.22 -1.49
CA PRO A 163 -14.25 -19.63 -1.17
C PRO A 163 -13.30 -19.95 0.00
N GLY A 164 -13.77 -20.76 0.95
CA GLY A 164 -12.95 -21.18 2.08
C GLY A 164 -11.67 -21.89 1.61
N LEU A 165 -10.53 -21.54 2.20
CA LEU A 165 -9.26 -22.18 1.90
C LEU A 165 -9.34 -23.68 2.25
N ALA A 166 -8.95 -24.53 1.30
CA ALA A 166 -8.98 -25.99 1.47
C ALA A 166 -7.95 -26.51 2.48
N GLU A 167 -6.90 -25.74 2.75
CA GLU A 167 -5.79 -26.10 3.64
C GLU A 167 -5.45 -24.93 4.59
N THR A 168 -5.04 -25.25 5.82
CA THR A 168 -4.51 -24.28 6.77
C THR A 168 -3.04 -23.99 6.42
N PRO A 169 -2.64 -22.72 6.17
CA PRO A 169 -1.25 -22.38 5.86
C PRO A 169 -0.28 -22.82 6.96
N ASP A 170 0.90 -23.32 6.58
CA ASP A 170 1.89 -23.74 7.57
C ASP A 170 2.43 -22.56 8.37
N GLN A 171 1.98 -22.51 9.62
CA GLN A 171 2.36 -21.54 10.63
C GLN A 171 3.27 -22.17 11.70
N ALA A 172 3.90 -23.32 11.41
CA ALA A 172 5.09 -23.84 12.08
C ALA A 172 6.34 -22.98 11.85
N ARG A 173 6.32 -22.11 10.83
CA ARG A 173 7.18 -20.90 10.79
C ARG A 173 6.47 -19.58 11.16
N PHE A 174 5.34 -19.63 11.88
CA PHE A 174 4.69 -18.46 12.49
C PHE A 174 4.50 -18.43 14.05
N ARG A 175 4.09 -19.48 14.75
CA ARG A 175 3.71 -19.39 16.19
C ARG A 175 4.83 -19.31 17.27
N GLY A 176 6.04 -18.73 17.05
CA GLY A 176 7.03 -18.78 18.17
C GLY A 176 8.35 -18.01 18.22
N ILE A 177 8.82 -17.34 17.16
CA ILE A 177 9.46 -16.04 17.35
C ILE A 177 8.52 -15.21 18.20
N GLU A 178 7.20 -15.29 17.95
CA GLU A 178 6.10 -14.88 18.85
C GLU A 178 6.39 -15.28 20.30
N LYS A 179 6.30 -16.57 20.63
CA LYS A 179 6.64 -17.17 21.93
C LYS A 179 7.97 -16.70 22.55
N VAL A 180 8.98 -16.36 21.75
CA VAL A 180 10.26 -15.78 22.22
C VAL A 180 10.18 -14.26 22.44
N LYS A 181 9.49 -13.51 21.57
CA LYS A 181 9.23 -12.07 21.76
C LYS A 181 8.38 -11.87 23.00
N ASP A 182 7.33 -12.66 23.16
CA ASP A 182 6.42 -12.62 24.30
C ASP A 182 7.16 -12.94 25.60
N PHE A 183 7.94 -14.02 25.62
CA PHE A 183 8.81 -14.35 26.76
C PHE A 183 9.79 -13.22 27.11
N LEU A 184 10.28 -12.46 26.13
CA LEU A 184 11.15 -11.29 26.36
C LEU A 184 10.35 -10.08 26.88
N VAL A 185 9.18 -9.78 26.31
CA VAL A 185 8.28 -8.70 26.76
C VAL A 185 7.80 -8.94 28.20
N GLU A 186 7.41 -10.18 28.54
CA GLU A 186 7.12 -10.61 29.92
C GLU A 186 8.27 -10.36 30.90
N ARG A 187 9.52 -10.37 30.41
CA ARG A 187 10.74 -10.13 31.20
C ARG A 187 11.20 -8.66 31.18
N GLY A 188 10.32 -7.78 30.68
CA GLY A 188 10.49 -6.33 30.66
C GLY A 188 11.36 -5.82 29.52
N PHE A 189 11.57 -6.61 28.46
CA PHE A 189 12.27 -6.15 27.25
C PHE A 189 11.32 -5.47 26.26
N THR A 190 11.74 -4.32 25.75
CA THR A 190 11.06 -3.63 24.63
C THR A 190 11.62 -4.12 23.31
N GLU A 191 10.78 -4.51 22.35
CA GLU A 191 11.26 -4.75 20.99
C GLU A 191 11.65 -3.44 20.30
N ILE A 192 12.79 -3.46 19.60
CA ILE A 192 13.20 -2.44 18.64
C ILE A 192 13.35 -3.08 17.26
N SER A 193 13.07 -2.29 16.22
CA SER A 193 13.49 -2.59 14.85
C SER A 193 14.49 -1.52 14.44
N THR A 194 15.68 -1.93 13.99
CA THR A 194 16.73 -1.01 13.54
C THR A 194 16.97 -1.13 12.04
N GLN A 195 17.64 -0.16 11.43
CA GLN A 195 17.85 -0.16 9.98
C GLN A 195 18.67 -1.39 9.54
N SER A 196 18.33 -1.96 8.39
CA SER A 196 19.11 -3.05 7.75
C SER A 196 20.43 -2.57 7.14
N PHE A 197 20.68 -1.27 7.12
CA PHE A 197 21.85 -0.64 6.48
C PHE A 197 23.02 -0.46 7.44
N ALA A 198 24.24 -0.57 6.91
CA ALA A 198 25.49 -0.53 7.66
C ALA A 198 26.63 0.13 6.87
N LYS A 199 27.66 0.59 7.58
CA LYS A 199 28.85 1.24 6.99
C LYS A 199 29.79 0.25 6.28
N LYS A 200 29.63 -1.05 6.54
CA LYS A 200 30.39 -2.18 6.00
C LYS A 200 29.51 -3.42 6.03
N GLY A 201 29.64 -4.29 5.03
CA GLY A 201 28.98 -5.59 4.95
C GLY A 201 29.41 -6.37 3.72
N TYR A 202 28.79 -7.53 3.49
CA TYR A 202 29.08 -8.39 2.34
C TYR A 202 28.28 -8.01 1.09
N ILE A 203 27.10 -7.41 1.26
CA ILE A 203 26.21 -7.00 0.18
C ILE A 203 26.19 -5.47 0.15
N GLU A 204 26.68 -4.88 -0.94
CA GLU A 204 26.62 -3.45 -1.21
C GLU A 204 25.34 -3.11 -2.02
N LEU A 205 24.73 -1.97 -1.73
CA LEU A 205 23.55 -1.48 -2.44
C LEU A 205 23.98 -0.80 -3.74
N ALA A 206 23.36 -1.16 -4.86
CA ALA A 206 23.66 -0.52 -6.16
C ALA A 206 23.30 0.98 -6.19
N ASN A 207 22.26 1.40 -5.47
CA ASN A 207 21.78 2.78 -5.39
C ASN A 207 21.41 3.15 -3.93
N PRO A 208 22.41 3.43 -3.05
CA PRO A 208 22.15 3.75 -1.66
C PRO A 208 21.64 5.19 -1.50
N MET A 209 20.47 5.35 -0.87
CA MET A 209 19.91 6.67 -0.52
C MET A 209 20.79 7.40 0.51
N ASP A 210 21.32 6.68 1.50
CA ASP A 210 22.37 7.17 2.40
C ASP A 210 23.72 6.54 2.01
N LYS A 211 24.59 7.35 1.41
CA LYS A 211 25.94 6.94 0.99
C LYS A 211 26.89 6.67 2.17
N THR A 212 26.50 6.97 3.40
CA THR A 212 27.29 6.66 4.61
C THR A 212 27.01 5.27 5.18
N HIS A 213 25.91 4.62 4.77
CA HIS A 213 25.57 3.23 5.11
C HIS A 213 25.22 2.40 3.85
N PRO A 214 26.15 2.26 2.87
CA PRO A 214 25.83 1.66 1.57
C PRO A 214 25.77 0.13 1.56
N PHE A 215 25.96 -0.56 2.69
CA PHE A 215 25.94 -2.02 2.79
C PHE A 215 24.74 -2.53 3.60
N LEU A 216 24.38 -3.80 3.42
CA LEU A 216 23.50 -4.51 4.36
C LEU A 216 24.27 -4.97 5.61
N ARG A 217 23.59 -4.94 6.77
CA ARG A 217 24.17 -5.26 8.08
C ARG A 217 24.52 -6.74 8.24
N THR A 218 25.69 -7.03 8.79
CA THR A 218 26.15 -8.40 9.07
C THR A 218 25.77 -8.90 10.48
N ASN A 219 25.33 -7.99 11.35
CA ASN A 219 25.02 -8.21 12.75
C ASN A 219 23.90 -7.25 13.22
N LEU A 220 23.33 -7.51 14.40
CA LEU A 220 22.41 -6.59 15.10
C LEU A 220 23.10 -5.83 16.24
N ASP A 221 24.27 -6.27 16.67
CA ASP A 221 25.04 -5.74 17.79
C ASP A 221 25.33 -4.24 17.69
N ASP A 222 25.75 -3.75 16.54
CA ASP A 222 26.19 -2.36 16.38
C ASP A 222 25.01 -1.38 16.46
N ASN A 223 23.87 -1.76 15.88
CA ASN A 223 22.63 -1.00 16.01
C ASN A 223 22.02 -1.13 17.41
N MET A 224 22.06 -2.32 18.02
CA MET A 224 21.60 -2.56 19.39
C MET A 224 22.36 -1.70 20.40
N LYS A 225 23.69 -1.57 20.27
CA LYS A 225 24.50 -0.65 21.08
C LYS A 225 24.03 0.80 20.91
N ALA A 226 23.89 1.26 19.66
CA ALA A 226 23.46 2.63 19.36
C ALA A 226 22.02 2.92 19.86
N ALA A 227 21.11 1.95 19.80
CA ALA A 227 19.78 2.04 20.36
C ALA A 227 19.79 2.05 21.89
N LEU A 228 20.61 1.21 22.53
CA LEU A 228 20.73 1.12 23.98
C LEU A 228 21.32 2.39 24.60
N GLU A 229 22.34 3.01 23.99
CA GLU A 229 22.86 4.30 24.48
C GLU A 229 21.82 5.42 24.39
N ARG A 230 21.04 5.49 23.30
CA ARG A 230 19.89 6.41 23.22
C ARG A 230 18.83 6.09 24.28
N ALA A 231 18.49 4.82 24.47
CA ALA A 231 17.50 4.42 25.47
C ALA A 231 17.94 4.76 26.90
N LYS A 232 19.25 4.69 27.23
CA LYS A 232 19.78 5.14 28.52
C LYS A 232 19.61 6.64 28.75
N GLN A 233 19.72 7.47 27.70
CA GLN A 233 19.54 8.92 27.80
C GLN A 233 18.10 9.28 28.17
N TYR A 234 17.11 8.58 27.61
CA TYR A 234 15.68 8.82 27.88
C TYR A 234 15.10 7.98 29.04
N ALA A 235 15.82 6.97 29.53
CA ALA A 235 15.37 6.09 30.61
C ALA A 235 14.84 6.82 31.86
N PRO A 236 15.45 7.93 32.36
CA PRO A 236 14.92 8.66 33.52
C PRO A 236 13.56 9.33 33.31
N LEU A 237 13.07 9.44 32.07
CA LEU A 237 11.78 10.04 31.72
C LEU A 237 10.66 9.00 31.53
N VAL A 238 11.01 7.71 31.43
CA VAL A 238 10.08 6.64 30.99
C VAL A 238 10.09 5.43 31.93
N LEU A 239 11.20 5.17 32.63
CA LEU A 239 11.38 4.04 33.54
C LEU A 239 11.43 4.51 35.00
N SER A 240 11.07 3.62 35.93
CA SER A 240 11.16 3.93 37.37
C SER A 240 12.62 4.05 37.83
N PRO A 241 12.92 4.86 38.87
CA PRO A 241 14.28 5.00 39.39
C PRO A 241 14.97 3.66 39.67
N GLY A 242 16.20 3.51 39.17
CA GLY A 242 17.00 2.28 39.28
C GLY A 242 16.73 1.21 38.22
N GLN A 243 15.64 1.31 37.44
CA GLN A 243 15.45 0.45 36.26
C GLN A 243 16.43 0.83 35.15
N LYS A 244 16.72 -0.14 34.27
CA LYS A 244 17.54 0.04 33.07
C LYS A 244 16.71 -0.33 31.83
N PRO A 245 16.92 0.32 30.68
CA PRO A 245 16.26 -0.07 29.45
C PRO A 245 16.75 -1.45 29.03
N LYS A 246 15.81 -2.38 28.86
CA LYS A 246 16.03 -3.70 28.27
C LYS A 246 15.48 -3.68 26.86
N LEU A 247 16.29 -4.00 25.87
CA LEU A 247 15.94 -3.94 24.45
C LEU A 247 16.20 -5.30 23.80
N PHE A 248 15.39 -5.66 22.81
CA PHE A 248 15.69 -6.77 21.91
C PHE A 248 15.29 -6.46 20.47
N GLU A 249 15.97 -7.06 19.51
CA GLU A 249 15.61 -7.04 18.09
C GLU A 249 15.65 -8.46 17.57
N MET A 250 14.61 -8.86 16.83
CA MET A 250 14.60 -10.08 16.04
C MET A 250 14.49 -9.71 14.57
N GLY A 251 15.62 -9.71 13.86
CA GLY A 251 15.70 -9.14 12.51
C GLY A 251 16.76 -9.79 11.63
N ALA A 252 16.64 -9.58 10.32
CA ALA A 252 17.55 -10.13 9.33
C ALA A 252 18.97 -9.52 9.43
N VAL A 253 19.98 -10.36 9.19
CA VAL A 253 21.37 -9.97 8.92
C VAL A 253 21.88 -10.73 7.69
N PHE A 254 22.83 -10.11 7.00
CA PHE A 254 23.28 -10.49 5.66
C PHE A 254 24.76 -10.83 5.71
N THR A 255 25.07 -12.10 5.49
CA THR A 255 26.43 -12.67 5.53
C THR A 255 26.85 -13.23 4.18
N GLU A 256 28.13 -13.57 4.04
CA GLU A 256 28.67 -14.29 2.87
C GLU A 256 27.89 -15.58 2.58
N ASP A 257 27.47 -16.30 3.63
CA ASP A 257 26.63 -17.50 3.58
C ASP A 257 25.14 -17.21 3.23
N GLY A 258 24.75 -15.94 3.03
CA GLY A 258 23.38 -15.51 2.76
C GLY A 258 22.69 -14.77 3.92
N GLU A 259 21.37 -14.58 3.77
CA GLU A 259 20.51 -13.97 4.79
C GLU A 259 20.17 -14.96 5.91
N ARG A 260 20.14 -14.45 7.15
CA ARG A 260 19.63 -15.18 8.32
C ARG A 260 18.95 -14.22 9.28
N LEU A 261 17.81 -14.63 9.84
CA LEU A 261 17.23 -13.96 11.00
C LEU A 261 18.17 -14.12 12.21
N VAL A 262 18.25 -13.14 13.10
CA VAL A 262 18.99 -13.22 14.37
C VAL A 262 18.15 -12.60 15.49
N LEU A 263 18.20 -13.17 16.69
CA LEU A 263 17.78 -12.52 17.93
C LEU A 263 18.99 -11.83 18.57
N LYS A 264 18.85 -10.56 18.95
CA LYS A 264 19.77 -9.86 19.84
C LYS A 264 19.04 -9.25 21.02
N THR A 265 19.59 -9.40 22.22
CA THR A 265 19.13 -8.75 23.46
C THR A 265 20.20 -7.78 23.99
N SER A 266 19.79 -6.78 24.76
CA SER A 266 20.69 -5.81 25.42
C SER A 266 21.43 -6.36 26.64
N GLU A 267 20.90 -7.43 27.24
CA GLU A 267 21.51 -8.19 28.34
C GLU A 267 21.28 -9.69 28.11
N PRO A 268 22.08 -10.61 28.69
CA PRO A 268 21.90 -12.05 28.52
C PRO A 268 20.55 -12.54 29.08
N VAL A 269 19.93 -13.50 28.41
CA VAL A 269 18.65 -14.10 28.81
C VAL A 269 18.80 -15.62 28.86
N SER A 270 18.43 -16.22 29.99
CA SER A 270 18.36 -17.68 30.16
C SER A 270 17.01 -18.21 29.64
N ASP A 271 16.95 -19.54 29.45
CA ASP A 271 15.69 -20.27 29.27
C ASP A 271 14.81 -19.83 28.07
N LEU A 272 15.44 -19.17 27.08
CA LEU A 272 14.78 -18.71 25.84
C LEU A 272 13.97 -19.84 25.19
N PRO A 273 12.66 -19.66 24.94
CA PRO A 273 11.77 -20.73 24.55
C PRO A 273 12.21 -21.56 23.34
N GLU A 274 11.79 -22.83 23.38
CA GLU A 274 11.77 -23.70 22.22
C GLU A 274 10.73 -23.20 21.21
N ILE A 275 11.17 -22.29 20.35
CA ILE A 275 10.53 -21.99 19.07
C ILE A 275 10.54 -23.30 18.23
N LYS A 276 9.48 -24.09 18.33
CA LYS A 276 9.18 -25.28 17.53
C LYS A 276 7.67 -25.24 17.34
N ASP A 277 7.14 -25.86 16.29
CA ASP A 277 5.69 -25.78 16.11
C ASP A 277 4.96 -26.26 17.36
N ALA A 278 4.04 -25.42 17.77
CA ALA A 278 3.18 -25.51 18.91
C ALA A 278 1.83 -25.03 18.38
N PRO A 279 1.05 -25.89 17.68
CA PRO A 279 -0.23 -25.49 17.10
C PRO A 279 -1.23 -25.01 18.15
N GLU A 280 -1.02 -25.34 19.42
CA GLU A 280 -1.73 -24.82 20.59
C GLU A 280 -1.31 -23.40 21.02
N TYR A 281 -0.23 -22.84 20.45
CA TYR A 281 0.29 -21.53 20.84
C TYR A 281 -0.43 -20.39 20.10
N VAL A 282 -1.22 -19.64 20.87
CA VAL A 282 -1.79 -18.35 20.47
C VAL A 282 -0.87 -17.24 20.98
N SER A 283 -0.55 -16.27 20.12
CA SER A 283 0.28 -15.12 20.46
C SER A 283 -0.27 -14.30 21.62
N VAL A 284 0.61 -13.80 22.50
CA VAL A 284 0.22 -12.87 23.57
C VAL A 284 0.03 -11.49 22.96
N GLN A 285 -1.12 -11.35 22.33
CA GLN A 285 -1.76 -10.09 21.99
C GLN A 285 -1.63 -9.04 23.10
N TYR A 286 -0.60 -8.18 22.99
CA TYR A 286 -0.31 -7.15 23.98
C TYR A 286 -1.27 -5.98 23.88
N GLU A 287 -2.06 -5.81 24.92
CA GLU A 287 -2.89 -4.63 25.12
C GLU A 287 -2.00 -3.47 25.61
N LEU A 288 -1.22 -2.88 24.71
CA LEU A 288 -0.61 -1.57 24.94
C LEU A 288 -1.69 -0.60 25.42
N GLY A 289 -1.33 0.31 26.34
CA GLY A 289 -2.22 1.39 26.76
C GLY A 289 -2.70 2.22 25.56
N PRO A 290 -3.75 3.05 25.68
CA PRO A 290 -3.81 4.23 24.81
C PRO A 290 -2.44 4.90 24.91
N TYR A 291 -1.81 5.21 23.78
CA TYR A 291 -0.48 5.80 23.76
C TYR A 291 -0.49 7.01 24.70
N LYS A 292 0.16 6.86 25.86
CA LYS A 292 0.35 7.93 26.83
C LYS A 292 1.66 8.60 26.45
N PRO A 293 1.64 9.71 25.69
CA PRO A 293 2.84 10.50 25.51
C PRO A 293 3.38 10.91 26.88
N PHE A 294 4.71 11.00 26.99
CA PHE A 294 5.40 11.45 28.21
C PHE A 294 5.05 12.90 28.62
N SER A 295 4.39 13.63 27.72
CA SER A 295 3.80 14.96 27.91
C SER A 295 2.33 14.88 27.49
N LEU A 296 1.42 15.50 28.25
CA LEU A 296 0.01 15.66 27.88
C LEU A 296 -0.19 16.40 26.54
N TYR A 297 0.85 17.04 26.00
CA TYR A 297 0.83 17.83 24.78
C TYR A 297 1.93 17.38 23.80
N PRO A 298 1.79 16.21 23.13
CA PRO A 298 2.86 15.61 22.31
C PRO A 298 3.27 16.47 21.09
N PHE A 299 2.42 17.40 20.65
CA PHE A 299 2.70 18.34 19.56
C PHE A 299 3.45 19.61 20.01
N ILE A 300 3.42 19.98 21.30
CA ILE A 300 4.12 21.18 21.79
C ILE A 300 5.61 20.89 21.99
N THR A 301 5.93 19.74 22.58
CA THR A 301 7.30 19.36 22.95
C THR A 301 8.20 18.93 21.79
N ARG A 302 7.79 19.12 20.52
CA ARG A 302 8.66 18.86 19.37
C ARG A 302 9.56 20.06 19.04
N ASP A 303 9.09 21.29 19.28
CA ASP A 303 9.82 22.53 18.92
C ASP A 303 9.73 23.68 19.96
N ILE A 304 8.90 23.60 21.02
CA ILE A 304 8.77 24.70 22.01
C ILE A 304 8.83 24.18 23.47
N ALA A 305 9.57 24.89 24.32
CA ALA A 305 9.58 24.73 25.77
C ALA A 305 8.99 25.97 26.48
N PRO A 306 7.69 25.99 26.81
CA PRO A 306 7.08 27.05 27.64
C PRO A 306 7.44 26.86 29.12
N SER A 307 7.59 27.95 29.87
CA SER A 307 8.13 27.92 31.25
C SER A 307 7.12 27.54 32.34
N ASP A 308 5.83 27.83 32.15
CA ASP A 308 4.77 27.57 33.14
C ASP A 308 3.42 27.27 32.46
N VAL A 309 2.85 26.09 32.71
CA VAL A 309 1.43 25.76 32.42
C VAL A 309 0.90 24.78 33.47
N HIS A 310 -0.33 24.99 33.96
CA HIS A 310 -1.11 24.03 34.73
C HIS A 310 -2.51 23.87 34.08
N VAL A 311 -2.90 22.66 33.70
CA VAL A 311 -4.27 22.29 33.27
C VAL A 311 -4.55 20.86 33.73
N GLY A 312 -5.81 20.56 34.11
CA GLY A 312 -6.23 19.32 34.78
C GLY A 312 -6.80 18.20 33.90
N ASP A 313 -7.63 17.36 34.50
CA ASP A 313 -7.87 15.96 34.12
C ASP A 313 -8.76 15.72 32.87
N ILE A 314 -8.35 14.77 32.02
CA ILE A 314 -9.18 14.09 30.99
C ILE A 314 -8.77 12.60 30.93
N VAL A 315 -9.72 11.69 30.69
CA VAL A 315 -9.55 10.22 30.74
C VAL A 315 -10.19 9.53 29.51
N MET A 316 -9.50 8.58 28.84
CA MET A 316 -10.09 7.64 27.86
C MET A 316 -9.33 6.28 27.73
N TYR A 317 -9.90 5.33 26.95
CA TYR A 317 -9.74 3.85 26.97
C TYR A 317 -8.68 3.22 26.01
N GLN A 318 -8.57 1.87 25.93
CA GLN A 318 -7.37 1.09 25.53
C GLN A 318 -7.55 -0.05 24.48
N ARG A 319 -6.53 -0.26 23.57
CA ARG A 319 -6.08 -1.49 22.80
C ARG A 319 -5.01 -1.13 21.71
N GLY A 320 -4.21 -2.00 21.05
CA GLY A 320 -3.93 -3.47 21.02
C GLY A 320 -3.00 -3.84 19.79
N ARG A 321 -2.58 -5.09 19.43
CA ARG A 321 -2.57 -6.45 20.05
C ARG A 321 -1.78 -7.58 19.24
N ALA A 322 -0.43 -7.53 19.14
CA ALA A 322 0.56 -8.58 18.66
C ALA A 322 0.47 -9.26 17.25
N HIS A 323 1.46 -10.12 16.89
CA HIS A 323 1.85 -10.56 15.51
C HIS A 323 2.20 -12.11 15.39
N ILE A 324 3.33 -12.75 14.96
CA ILE A 324 4.71 -12.54 14.36
C ILE A 324 5.28 -13.99 13.96
N LEU A 325 6.57 -14.30 13.64
CA LEU A 325 7.02 -15.62 13.02
C LEU A 325 7.58 -16.84 13.90
N HIS A 326 8.35 -17.86 13.40
CA HIS A 326 9.03 -19.05 14.10
C HIS A 326 10.49 -19.36 13.56
N ARG A 327 11.15 -20.53 13.85
CA ARG A 327 12.61 -20.70 14.14
C ARG A 327 13.72 -20.63 13.02
N VAL A 328 14.89 -21.14 13.45
CA VAL A 328 16.35 -20.83 13.40
C VAL A 328 16.97 -22.19 14.01
N ILE A 329 18.21 -22.71 13.81
CA ILE A 329 18.62 -24.15 14.09
C ILE A 329 19.84 -24.47 15.03
N GLU A 330 20.93 -23.69 15.11
CA GLU A 330 22.25 -24.06 15.72
C GLU A 330 22.74 -23.00 16.74
N LYS A 331 23.76 -23.29 17.59
CA LYS A 331 24.35 -22.37 18.59
C LYS A 331 25.89 -22.40 18.61
N ARG A 332 26.53 -21.22 18.67
CA ARG A 332 27.99 -21.02 18.83
C ARG A 332 28.35 -20.39 20.20
N ALA A 333 29.65 -20.46 20.53
CA ALA A 333 30.19 -20.12 21.86
C ALA A 333 30.29 -18.62 22.16
N ASP A 334 30.20 -17.77 21.14
CA ASP A 334 30.07 -16.31 21.21
C ASP A 334 28.63 -15.85 21.56
N GLY A 335 27.68 -16.79 21.62
CA GLY A 335 26.25 -16.50 21.78
C GLY A 335 25.50 -16.31 20.47
N THR A 336 26.18 -16.37 19.32
CA THR A 336 25.51 -16.39 18.01
C THR A 336 24.78 -17.72 17.83
N PHE A 337 23.57 -17.68 17.30
CA PHE A 337 22.86 -18.86 16.82
C PHE A 337 22.80 -18.82 15.28
N ILE A 338 22.81 -19.96 14.59
CA ILE A 338 22.86 -20.05 13.11
C ILE A 338 21.74 -20.92 12.57
N PHE A 339 21.03 -20.42 11.56
CA PHE A 339 19.84 -21.06 11.03
C PHE A 339 20.08 -21.60 9.62
N LYS A 340 19.29 -22.59 9.20
CA LYS A 340 19.48 -23.28 7.92
C LYS A 340 18.14 -23.68 7.30
N GLY A 341 17.58 -22.78 6.50
CA GLY A 341 16.22 -22.85 5.94
C GLY A 341 15.20 -22.19 6.87
#